data_AF-A0A831K8Z3-F1
#
_entry.id   AF-A0A831K8Z3-F1
#
_cell.length_a   1.000
_cell.length_b   1.000
_cell.length_c   1.000
_cell.angle_alpha   90.00
_cell.angle_beta   90.00
_cell.angle_gamma   90.00
#
_symmetry.space_group_name_H-M   'P 1'
#
loop_
_entity.id
_entity.type
_entity.pdbx_description
1 polymer ?
#
loop_
_entity_poly.entity_id
_entity_poly.type
_entity_poly.pdbx_seq_one_letter_code
_entity_poly.pdbx_strand_id
1 'polypeptide(L)'
;MLFLGFSSGLPLLLVFGTLSVWLREAGVSRATIGFVSWVALAYAFKWVWSPLVDKLPLPVLTRRLGRRRAWLLFAQLTVIAGLLGMALSNPVENLAGPVWFAVLVAFASATQDIAIDAFRIESAESSKQAALAAAYMVGYRLAMILASAGVLWIAAWVQPADVKYDLHAWSVAYLVMAAAMLAGLVT
;
A
#
# COMPACT_ATOMS: atom_id res chain seq x y z
N MET A 1 -3.33 15.59 -6.39
CA MET A 1 -2.89 15.32 -4.99
C MET A 1 -3.89 14.51 -4.19
N LEU A 2 -5.21 14.75 -4.29
CA LEU A 2 -6.22 13.92 -3.62
C LEU A 2 -6.04 12.41 -3.92
N PHE A 3 -6.04 12.01 -5.19
CA PHE A 3 -5.90 10.61 -5.59
C PHE A 3 -4.54 10.00 -5.19
N LEU A 4 -3.45 10.77 -5.31
CA LEU A 4 -2.12 10.34 -4.85
C LEU A 4 -2.07 10.16 -3.32
N GLY A 5 -2.74 11.03 -2.57
CA GLY A 5 -2.88 10.89 -1.12
C GLY A 5 -3.69 9.66 -0.75
N PHE A 6 -4.77 9.39 -1.49
CA PHE A 6 -5.56 8.18 -1.33
C PHE A 6 -4.74 6.92 -1.60
N SER A 7 -4.02 6.83 -2.72
CA SER A 7 -3.19 5.67 -3.02
C SER A 7 -2.02 5.48 -2.04
N SER A 8 -1.45 6.56 -1.48
CA SER A 8 -0.38 6.45 -0.47
C SER A 8 -0.91 6.02 0.90
N GLY A 9 -2.15 6.38 1.26
CA GLY A 9 -2.73 6.03 2.56
C GLY A 9 -3.22 4.58 2.70
N LEU A 10 -3.44 3.88 1.60
CA LEU A 10 -3.93 2.50 1.60
C LEU A 10 -2.90 1.48 2.14
N PRO A 11 -1.64 1.41 1.63
CA PRO A 11 -0.83 0.23 1.82
C PRO A 11 -0.32 0.04 3.25
N LEU A 12 -0.02 1.13 3.96
CA LEU A 12 0.54 1.10 5.32
C LEU A 12 -0.32 0.26 6.28
N LEU A 13 -1.63 0.48 6.28
CA LEU A 13 -2.54 -0.28 7.14
C LEU A 13 -2.72 -1.71 6.65
N LEU A 14 -2.69 -1.93 5.34
CA LEU A 14 -2.85 -3.26 4.73
C LEU A 14 -1.68 -4.20 5.03
N VAL A 15 -0.47 -3.69 5.22
CA VAL A 15 0.71 -4.49 5.60
C VAL A 15 0.99 -4.52 7.10
N PHE A 16 0.27 -3.71 7.89
CA PHE A 16 0.46 -3.63 9.35
C PHE A 16 -0.79 -4.09 10.11
N GLY A 17 -1.76 -3.20 10.30
CA GLY A 17 -2.93 -3.46 11.14
C GLY A 17 -3.83 -4.56 10.55
N THR A 18 -4.22 -4.42 9.30
CA THR A 18 -5.15 -5.34 8.63
C THR A 18 -4.53 -6.71 8.42
N LEU A 19 -3.26 -6.77 8.00
CA LEU A 19 -2.55 -8.05 7.89
C LEU A 19 -2.46 -8.75 9.25
N SER A 20 -2.23 -8.01 10.34
CA SER A 20 -2.19 -8.59 11.69
C SER A 20 -3.52 -9.23 12.09
N VAL A 21 -4.64 -8.60 11.72
CA VAL A 21 -5.98 -9.17 11.94
C VAL A 21 -6.16 -10.43 11.09
N TRP A 22 -5.84 -10.37 9.79
CA TRP A 22 -5.96 -11.51 8.90
C TRP A 22 -5.16 -12.73 9.37
N LEU A 23 -3.87 -12.52 9.70
CA LEU A 23 -3.01 -13.59 10.22
C LEU A 23 -3.53 -14.14 11.56
N ARG A 24 -4.12 -13.28 12.40
CA ARG A 24 -4.71 -13.72 13.66
C ARG A 24 -5.92 -14.63 13.45
N GLU A 25 -6.79 -14.31 12.51
CA GLU A 25 -7.94 -15.15 12.14
C GLU A 25 -7.50 -16.46 11.48
N ALA A 26 -6.45 -16.41 10.66
CA ALA A 26 -5.81 -17.59 10.07
C ALA A 26 -5.10 -18.49 11.11
N GLY A 27 -5.13 -18.16 12.40
CA GLY A 27 -4.58 -18.97 13.48
C GLY A 27 -3.09 -18.74 13.76
N VAL A 28 -2.46 -17.75 13.15
CA VAL A 28 -1.03 -17.44 13.37
C VAL A 28 -0.80 -16.95 14.81
N SER A 29 0.31 -17.38 15.40
CA SER A 29 0.68 -17.02 16.77
C SER A 29 0.93 -15.51 16.91
N ARG A 30 0.59 -14.93 18.06
CA ARG A 30 0.84 -13.50 18.35
C ARG A 30 2.32 -13.12 18.27
N ALA A 31 3.21 -14.03 18.69
CA ALA A 31 4.65 -13.82 18.59
C ALA A 31 5.10 -13.70 17.13
N THR A 32 4.63 -14.61 16.26
CA THR A 32 4.91 -14.57 14.83
C THR A 32 4.36 -13.31 14.17
N ILE A 33 3.13 -12.90 14.50
CA ILE A 33 2.55 -11.64 14.02
C ILE A 33 3.41 -10.44 14.43
N GLY A 34 3.95 -10.45 15.66
CA GLY A 34 4.89 -9.44 16.12
C GLY A 34 6.21 -9.40 15.31
N PHE A 35 6.68 -10.53 14.80
CA PHE A 35 7.81 -10.55 13.86
C PHE A 35 7.40 -10.03 12.48
N VAL A 36 6.22 -10.40 11.98
CA VAL A 36 5.70 -9.90 10.69
C VAL A 36 5.50 -8.37 10.71
N SER A 37 5.17 -7.78 11.86
CA SER A 37 5.00 -6.34 11.97
C SER A 37 6.28 -5.54 11.68
N TRP A 38 7.45 -6.19 11.66
CA TRP A 38 8.73 -5.58 11.24
C TRP A 38 8.75 -5.21 9.76
N VAL A 39 7.82 -5.72 8.95
CA VAL A 39 7.63 -5.26 7.57
C VAL A 39 7.42 -3.74 7.52
N ALA A 40 6.73 -3.16 8.50
CA ALA A 40 6.53 -1.72 8.59
C ALA A 40 7.82 -0.92 8.83
N LEU A 41 8.92 -1.59 9.22
CA LEU A 41 10.22 -0.96 9.39
C LEU A 41 10.75 -0.41 8.06
N ALA A 42 10.32 -0.94 6.91
CA ALA A 42 10.64 -0.38 5.59
C ALA A 42 10.30 1.13 5.52
N TYR A 43 9.17 1.56 6.08
CA TYR A 43 8.79 2.98 6.08
C TYR A 43 9.78 3.85 6.88
N ALA A 44 10.36 3.31 7.97
CA ALA A 44 11.34 4.02 8.78
C ALA A 44 12.71 4.12 8.10
N PHE A 45 13.11 3.12 7.31
CA PHE A 45 14.39 3.09 6.60
C PHE A 45 14.34 3.69 5.20
N LYS A 46 13.21 4.24 4.76
CA LYS A 46 13.04 4.78 3.40
C LYS A 46 14.06 5.85 3.00
N TRP A 47 14.64 6.56 3.98
CA TRP A 47 15.73 7.51 3.77
C TRP A 47 17.02 6.88 3.21
N VAL A 48 17.23 5.59 3.41
CA VAL A 48 18.43 4.88 2.92
C VAL A 48 18.45 4.82 1.40
N TRP A 49 17.30 4.61 0.76
CA TRP A 49 17.20 4.52 -0.71
C TRP A 49 16.54 5.73 -1.35
N SER A 50 16.09 6.74 -0.60
CA SER A 50 15.55 7.97 -1.18
C SER A 50 16.51 8.67 -2.17
N PRO A 51 17.85 8.73 -1.95
CA PRO A 51 18.74 9.36 -2.91
C PRO A 51 18.79 8.63 -4.25
N LEU A 52 18.53 7.32 -4.25
CA LEU A 52 18.45 6.50 -5.46
C LEU A 52 17.21 6.88 -6.25
N VAL A 53 16.05 6.98 -5.59
CA VAL A 53 14.78 7.38 -6.23
C VAL A 53 14.89 8.81 -6.80
N ASP A 54 15.61 9.69 -6.12
CA ASP A 54 15.82 11.06 -6.58
C ASP A 54 16.75 11.16 -7.80
N LYS A 55 17.79 10.34 -7.88
CA LYS A 55 18.86 10.48 -8.88
C LYS A 55 18.73 9.51 -10.05
N LEU A 56 18.20 8.31 -9.84
CA LEU A 56 18.17 7.25 -10.83
C LEU A 56 17.01 7.44 -11.82
N PRO A 57 17.27 7.57 -13.13
CA PRO A 57 16.23 7.54 -14.14
C PRO A 57 15.79 6.08 -14.41
N LEU A 58 14.49 5.82 -14.33
CA LEU A 58 13.93 4.55 -14.81
C LEU A 58 13.99 4.50 -16.34
N PRO A 59 14.67 3.50 -16.94
CA PRO A 59 14.77 3.38 -18.40
C PRO A 59 13.37 3.28 -19.03
N VAL A 60 13.20 3.86 -20.23
CA VAL A 60 11.93 3.95 -20.99
C VAL A 60 10.87 4.87 -20.36
N LEU A 61 10.47 4.64 -19.10
CA LEU A 61 9.41 5.41 -18.43
C LEU A 61 9.80 6.87 -18.21
N THR A 62 11.05 7.13 -17.78
CA THR A 62 11.52 8.50 -17.54
C THR A 62 11.51 9.34 -18.82
N ARG A 63 11.76 8.72 -19.99
CA ARG A 63 11.76 9.42 -21.28
C ARG A 63 10.36 9.88 -21.69
N ARG A 64 9.30 9.18 -21.26
CA ARG A 64 7.91 9.48 -21.66
C ARG A 64 7.16 10.33 -20.64
N LEU A 65 7.40 10.12 -19.35
CA LEU A 65 6.59 10.72 -18.27
C LEU A 65 7.36 11.71 -17.38
N GLY A 66 8.69 11.78 -17.54
CA GLY A 66 9.57 12.43 -16.58
C GLY A 66 9.86 11.55 -15.36
N ARG A 67 10.90 11.90 -14.61
CA ARG A 67 11.45 11.07 -13.54
C ARG A 67 10.46 10.79 -12.41
N ARG A 68 9.78 11.82 -11.90
CA ARG A 68 8.86 11.69 -10.76
C ARG A 68 7.66 10.81 -11.07
N ARG A 69 6.98 11.09 -12.19
CA ARG A 69 5.81 10.31 -12.61
C ARG A 69 6.16 8.87 -12.97
N ALA A 70 7.35 8.63 -13.53
CA ALA A 70 7.85 7.28 -13.77
C ALA A 70 8.00 6.48 -12.46
N TRP A 71 8.64 7.06 -11.44
CA TRP A 71 8.80 6.41 -10.13
C TRP A 71 7.46 6.22 -9.40
N LEU A 72 6.56 7.21 -9.47
CA LEU A 72 5.21 7.09 -8.93
C LEU A 72 4.46 5.90 -9.55
N LEU A 73 4.45 5.82 -10.88
CA LEU A 73 3.79 4.74 -11.60
C LEU A 73 4.42 3.38 -11.29
N PHE A 74 5.75 3.30 -11.27
CA PHE A 74 6.46 2.06 -10.96
C PHE A 74 6.15 1.57 -9.54
N ALA A 75 6.22 2.45 -8.55
CA ALA A 75 5.92 2.12 -7.16
C ALA A 75 4.45 1.70 -7.00
N GLN A 76 3.52 2.44 -7.62
CA GLN A 76 2.09 2.14 -7.63
C GLN A 76 1.79 0.74 -8.19
N LEU A 77 2.34 0.41 -9.36
CA LEU A 77 2.16 -0.90 -9.99
C LEU A 77 2.78 -2.02 -9.15
N THR A 78 3.91 -1.76 -8.50
CA THR A 78 4.56 -2.72 -7.61
C THR A 78 3.72 -2.98 -6.35
N VAL A 79 3.10 -1.94 -5.78
CA VAL A 79 2.14 -2.11 -4.67
C VAL A 79 0.94 -2.94 -5.12
N ILE A 80 0.36 -2.64 -6.28
CA ILE A 80 -0.77 -3.41 -6.82
C ILE A 80 -0.37 -4.89 -6.98
N ALA A 81 0.77 -5.17 -7.60
CA ALA A 81 1.27 -6.53 -7.77
C ALA A 81 1.49 -7.25 -6.43
N GLY A 82 2.03 -6.54 -5.43
CA GLY A 82 2.19 -7.09 -4.08
C GLY A 82 0.85 -7.38 -3.39
N LEU A 83 -0.14 -6.49 -3.48
CA LEU A 83 -1.47 -6.73 -2.91
C LEU A 83 -2.20 -7.88 -3.61
N LEU A 84 -2.05 -8.02 -4.94
CA LEU A 84 -2.55 -9.19 -5.68
C LEU A 84 -1.85 -10.47 -5.21
N GLY A 85 -0.53 -10.44 -5.03
CA GLY A 85 0.23 -11.56 -4.48
C GLY A 85 -0.22 -11.96 -3.08
N MET A 86 -0.48 -10.98 -2.20
CA MET A 86 -1.06 -11.22 -0.88
C MET A 86 -2.45 -11.88 -1.02
N ALA A 87 -3.35 -11.32 -1.83
CA ALA A 87 -4.69 -11.85 -2.03
C ALA A 87 -4.72 -13.31 -2.51
N LEU A 88 -3.74 -13.71 -3.33
CA LEU A 88 -3.63 -15.06 -3.87
C LEU A 88 -2.84 -16.02 -2.96
N SER A 89 -2.32 -15.55 -1.83
CA SER A 89 -1.53 -16.36 -0.91
C SER A 89 -2.38 -16.92 0.23
N ASN A 90 -2.13 -18.18 0.60
CA ASN A 90 -2.77 -18.81 1.75
C ASN A 90 -1.83 -18.81 2.98
N PRO A 91 -2.05 -17.96 4.01
CA PRO A 91 -1.22 -17.92 5.20
C PRO A 91 -1.29 -19.20 6.05
N VAL A 92 -2.34 -20.02 5.89
CA VAL A 92 -2.51 -21.29 6.61
C VAL A 92 -1.59 -22.37 6.03
N GLU A 93 -1.42 -22.41 4.70
CA GLU A 93 -0.53 -23.35 4.02
C GLU A 93 0.93 -22.88 4.06
N ASN A 94 1.17 -21.61 3.75
CA ASN A 94 2.51 -21.05 3.69
C ASN A 94 2.51 -19.57 4.09
N LEU A 95 2.93 -19.30 5.32
CA LEU A 95 3.06 -17.94 5.85
C LEU A 95 4.11 -17.09 5.12
N ALA A 96 5.13 -17.69 4.51
CA ALA A 96 6.20 -16.92 3.85
C ALA A 96 5.67 -16.14 2.63
N GLY A 97 4.71 -16.69 1.89
CA GLY A 97 4.09 -16.04 0.73
C GLY A 97 3.52 -14.65 1.04
N PRO A 98 2.49 -14.53 1.89
CA PRO A 98 1.89 -13.24 2.21
C PRO A 98 2.88 -12.29 2.91
N VAL A 99 3.86 -12.80 3.66
CA VAL A 99 4.90 -11.97 4.29
C VAL A 99 5.84 -11.36 3.25
N TRP A 100 6.34 -12.13 2.29
CA TRP A 100 7.21 -11.59 1.24
C TRP A 100 6.48 -10.58 0.35
N PHE A 101 5.21 -10.83 0.04
CA PHE A 101 4.41 -9.83 -0.66
C PHE A 101 4.12 -8.60 0.20
N ALA A 102 3.92 -8.74 1.51
CA ALA A 102 3.80 -7.60 2.41
C ALA A 102 5.10 -6.77 2.46
N VAL A 103 6.28 -7.41 2.46
CA VAL A 103 7.58 -6.73 2.34
C VAL A 103 7.65 -5.94 1.02
N LEU A 104 7.26 -6.57 -0.09
CA LEU A 104 7.24 -5.91 -1.40
C LEU A 104 6.31 -4.70 -1.39
N VAL A 105 5.10 -4.83 -0.84
CA VAL A 105 4.14 -3.72 -0.71
C VAL A 105 4.70 -2.61 0.17
N ALA A 106 5.28 -2.93 1.33
CA ALA A 106 5.82 -1.93 2.25
C ALA A 106 7.00 -1.16 1.62
N PHE A 107 7.90 -1.86 0.95
CA PHE A 107 9.03 -1.24 0.24
C PHE A 107 8.56 -0.35 -0.93
N ALA A 108 7.63 -0.86 -1.74
CA ALA A 108 7.08 -0.11 -2.86
C ALA A 108 6.27 1.10 -2.41
N SER A 109 5.46 0.96 -1.35
CA SER A 109 4.68 2.06 -0.76
C SER A 109 5.59 3.12 -0.13
N ALA A 110 6.64 2.72 0.60
CA ALA A 110 7.63 3.67 1.11
C ALA A 110 8.38 4.39 -0.02
N THR A 111 8.65 3.71 -1.14
CA THR A 111 9.22 4.31 -2.35
C THR A 111 8.25 5.28 -3.02
N GLN A 112 6.95 4.94 -3.05
CA GLN A 112 5.90 5.81 -3.53
C GLN A 112 5.82 7.10 -2.71
N ASP A 113 5.90 7.02 -1.39
CA ASP A 113 5.89 8.20 -0.52
C ASP A 113 7.04 9.16 -0.85
N ILE A 114 8.27 8.64 -1.04
CA ILE A 114 9.43 9.45 -1.43
C ILE A 114 9.14 10.20 -2.73
N ALA A 115 8.58 9.51 -3.72
CA ALA A 115 8.26 10.10 -5.02
C ALA A 115 7.12 11.13 -4.94
N ILE A 116 6.10 10.89 -4.10
CA ILE A 116 4.98 11.83 -3.89
C ILE A 116 5.46 13.09 -3.15
N ASP A 117 6.26 12.92 -2.10
CA ASP A 117 6.77 14.03 -1.30
C ASP A 117 7.59 15.00 -2.18
N ALA A 118 8.46 14.45 -3.03
CA ALA A 118 9.22 15.25 -3.97
C ALA A 118 8.33 15.86 -5.08
N PHE A 119 7.39 15.09 -5.63
CA PHE A 119 6.46 15.58 -6.64
C PHE A 119 5.60 16.75 -6.13
N ARG A 120 5.16 16.72 -4.86
CA ARG A 120 4.39 17.81 -4.26
C ARG A 120 5.16 19.12 -4.24
N ILE A 121 6.44 19.08 -3.85
CA ILE A 121 7.31 20.26 -3.81
C ILE A 121 7.55 20.81 -5.21
N GLU A 122 7.77 19.94 -6.21
CA GLU A 122 8.08 20.33 -7.59
C GLU A 122 6.84 20.77 -8.41
N SER A 123 5.63 20.35 -8.01
CA SER A 123 4.42 20.49 -8.85
C SER A 123 3.71 21.84 -8.80
N ALA A 124 3.94 22.68 -7.79
CA ALA A 124 3.23 23.95 -7.68
C ALA A 124 3.99 25.03 -6.88
N GLU A 125 3.68 26.28 -7.21
CA GLU A 125 4.12 27.46 -6.48
C GLU A 125 3.77 27.38 -4.98
N SER A 126 4.58 28.04 -4.16
CA SER A 126 4.45 28.06 -2.69
C SER A 126 3.06 28.49 -2.22
N SER A 127 2.39 29.39 -2.96
CA SER A 127 1.03 29.87 -2.68
C SER A 127 -0.03 28.76 -2.70
N LYS A 128 0.18 27.67 -3.45
CA LYS A 128 -0.77 26.55 -3.60
C LYS A 128 -0.42 25.33 -2.76
N GLN A 129 0.73 25.32 -2.09
CA GLN A 129 1.21 24.17 -1.32
C GLN A 129 0.25 23.80 -0.17
N ALA A 130 -0.37 24.78 0.48
CA ALA A 130 -1.35 24.53 1.54
C ALA A 130 -2.58 23.76 1.03
N ALA A 131 -3.14 24.17 -0.11
CA ALA A 131 -4.28 23.50 -0.72
C ALA A 131 -3.92 22.07 -1.20
N LEU A 132 -2.73 21.89 -1.75
CA LEU A 132 -2.23 20.58 -2.17
C LEU A 132 -2.01 19.63 -1.00
N ALA A 133 -1.44 20.12 0.10
CA ALA A 133 -1.26 19.36 1.33
C ALA A 133 -2.60 18.98 1.95
N ALA A 134 -3.57 19.90 1.97
CA ALA A 134 -4.93 19.62 2.46
C ALA A 134 -5.61 18.53 1.61
N ALA A 135 -5.58 18.65 0.27
CA ALA A 135 -6.13 17.64 -0.62
C ALA A 135 -5.45 16.28 -0.46
N TYR A 136 -4.11 16.26 -0.33
CA TYR A 136 -3.36 15.04 -0.04
C TYR A 136 -3.81 14.38 1.27
N MET A 137 -3.90 15.15 2.36
CA MET A 137 -4.31 14.64 3.66
C MET A 137 -5.74 14.11 3.67
N VAL A 138 -6.67 14.76 2.98
CA VAL A 138 -8.05 14.27 2.83
C VAL A 138 -8.06 12.90 2.14
N GLY A 139 -7.37 12.78 1.01
CA GLY A 139 -7.23 11.50 0.31
C GLY A 139 -6.64 10.41 1.19
N TYR A 140 -5.55 10.74 1.90
CA TYR A 140 -4.88 9.83 2.81
C TYR A 140 -5.78 9.35 3.95
N ARG A 141 -6.57 10.25 4.56
CA ARG A 141 -7.50 9.90 5.63
C ARG A 141 -8.64 9.00 5.15
N LEU A 142 -9.19 9.28 3.97
CA LEU A 142 -10.21 8.41 3.35
C LEU A 142 -9.66 7.01 3.07
N ALA A 143 -8.44 6.93 2.56
CA ALA A 143 -7.77 5.67 2.33
C ALA A 143 -7.53 4.89 3.63
N MET A 144 -7.12 5.55 4.72
CA MET A 144 -6.96 4.85 5.99
C MET A 144 -8.27 4.27 6.54
N ILE A 145 -9.39 4.99 6.39
CA ILE A 145 -10.71 4.47 6.78
C ILE A 145 -11.05 3.22 5.97
N LEU A 146 -10.83 3.28 4.65
CA LEU A 146 -11.06 2.14 3.76
C LEU A 146 -10.13 0.95 4.07
N ALA A 147 -8.85 1.21 4.30
CA ALA A 147 -7.84 0.19 4.58
C ALA A 147 -7.89 -0.37 6.01
N SER A 148 -8.74 0.17 6.89
CA SER A 148 -8.99 -0.35 8.24
C SER A 148 -10.40 -0.93 8.36
N ALA A 149 -11.41 -0.09 8.64
CA ALA A 149 -12.78 -0.55 8.80
C ALA A 149 -13.37 -1.08 7.49
N GLY A 150 -13.06 -0.45 6.35
CA GLY A 150 -13.62 -0.83 5.06
C GLY A 150 -13.20 -2.22 4.59
N VAL A 151 -11.92 -2.56 4.70
CA VAL A 151 -11.39 -3.87 4.28
C VAL A 151 -11.94 -4.99 5.16
N LEU A 152 -12.06 -4.76 6.47
CA LEU A 152 -12.69 -5.71 7.40
C LEU A 152 -14.18 -5.89 7.10
N TRP A 153 -14.88 -4.79 6.77
CA TRP A 153 -16.28 -4.85 6.35
C TRP A 153 -16.46 -5.65 5.06
N ILE A 154 -15.59 -5.48 4.07
CA ILE A 154 -15.61 -6.27 2.83
C ILE A 154 -15.37 -7.74 3.12
N ALA A 155 -14.35 -8.08 3.93
CA ALA A 155 -14.08 -9.46 4.31
C ALA A 155 -15.30 -10.09 5.03
N ALA A 156 -15.86 -9.38 6.02
CA ALA A 156 -17.02 -9.86 6.77
C ALA A 156 -18.29 -10.01 5.91
N TRP A 157 -18.44 -9.20 4.86
CA TRP A 157 -19.58 -9.30 3.94
C TRP A 157 -19.50 -10.52 3.02
N VAL A 158 -18.29 -10.93 2.62
CA VAL A 158 -18.06 -12.12 1.78
C VAL A 158 -18.05 -13.40 2.61
N GLN A 159 -17.58 -13.32 3.86
CA GLN A 159 -17.41 -14.47 4.73
C GLN A 159 -18.75 -15.15 5.07
N PRO A 160 -18.87 -16.49 4.90
CA PRO A 160 -20.04 -17.24 5.35
C PRO A 160 -20.24 -17.15 6.87
N ALA A 161 -21.49 -17.04 7.33
CA ALA A 161 -21.84 -16.77 8.72
C ALA A 161 -21.41 -17.88 9.72
N ASP A 162 -21.20 -19.10 9.24
CA ASP A 162 -20.87 -20.29 10.02
C ASP A 162 -19.37 -20.60 10.09
N VAL A 163 -18.53 -19.83 9.38
CA VAL A 163 -17.10 -20.08 9.29
C VAL A 163 -16.32 -19.00 10.03
N LYS A 164 -15.34 -19.41 10.85
CA LYS A 164 -14.50 -18.48 11.64
C LYS A 164 -13.41 -17.79 10.80
N TYR A 165 -12.91 -18.47 9.77
CA TYR A 165 -11.90 -17.97 8.86
C TYR A 165 -12.20 -18.48 7.45
N ASP A 166 -12.30 -17.56 6.49
CA ASP A 166 -12.43 -17.89 5.08
C ASP A 166 -11.33 -17.18 4.29
N LEU A 167 -10.51 -17.95 3.57
CA LEU A 167 -9.46 -17.41 2.72
C LEU A 167 -10.07 -16.56 1.60
N HIS A 168 -11.20 -16.99 1.03
CA HIS A 168 -11.80 -16.30 -0.10
C HIS A 168 -12.26 -14.88 0.27
N ALA A 169 -12.88 -14.70 1.43
CA ALA A 169 -13.22 -13.39 1.98
C ALA A 169 -12.01 -12.44 2.05
N TRP A 170 -10.88 -12.90 2.57
CA TRP A 170 -9.66 -12.11 2.66
C TRP A 170 -9.01 -11.85 1.30
N SER A 171 -9.02 -12.83 0.40
CA SER A 171 -8.59 -12.66 -0.99
C SER A 171 -9.41 -11.55 -1.67
N VAL A 172 -10.74 -11.58 -1.57
CA VAL A 172 -11.62 -10.54 -2.15
C VAL A 172 -11.33 -9.18 -1.53
N ALA A 173 -11.19 -9.10 -0.21
CA ALA A 173 -10.88 -7.84 0.48
C ALA A 173 -9.58 -7.21 -0.04
N TYR A 174 -8.50 -7.99 -0.16
CA TYR A 174 -7.22 -7.50 -0.69
C TYR A 174 -7.27 -7.21 -2.21
N LEU A 175 -8.05 -7.96 -2.99
CA LEU A 175 -8.28 -7.65 -4.41
C LEU A 175 -9.01 -6.31 -4.59
N VAL A 176 -10.00 -6.00 -3.76
CA VAL A 176 -10.69 -4.71 -3.77
C VAL A 176 -9.72 -3.59 -3.40
N MET A 177 -8.82 -3.81 -2.42
CA MET A 177 -7.79 -2.83 -2.08
C MET A 177 -6.78 -2.62 -3.22
N ALA A 178 -6.39 -3.69 -3.92
CA ALA A 178 -5.56 -3.60 -5.12
C ALA A 178 -6.25 -2.84 -6.25
N ALA A 179 -7.57 -3.01 -6.41
CA ALA A 179 -8.36 -2.23 -7.36
C ALA A 179 -8.48 -0.75 -6.94
N ALA A 180 -8.64 -0.47 -5.64
CA ALA A 180 -8.71 0.90 -5.11
C ALA A 180 -7.42 1.70 -5.39
N MET A 181 -6.27 1.01 -5.45
CA MET A 181 -5.00 1.61 -5.88
C MET A 181 -5.05 2.16 -7.31
N LEU A 182 -5.93 1.67 -8.20
CA LEU A 182 -6.04 2.21 -9.56
C LEU A 182 -6.46 3.69 -9.59
N ALA A 183 -7.10 4.20 -8.53
CA ALA A 183 -7.42 5.62 -8.41
C ALA A 183 -6.18 6.54 -8.51
N GLY A 184 -5.02 6.07 -8.01
CA GLY A 184 -3.75 6.80 -8.09
C GLY A 184 -3.13 6.84 -9.50
N LEU A 185 -3.62 6.01 -10.44
CA LEU A 185 -3.15 5.98 -11.84
C LEU A 185 -3.82 7.03 -12.73
N VAL A 186 -4.91 7.66 -12.26
CA VAL A 186 -5.69 8.65 -13.03
C VAL A 186 -5.04 10.05 -13.00
N THR A 187 -4.02 10.25 -12.18
CA THR A 187 -3.26 11.52 -12.01
C THR A 187 -2.01 11.63 -12.86
#